data_AF-A0A443RVH1-F1
#
_entry.id   AF-A0A443RVH1-F1
#
_cell.length_a   1.000
_cell.length_b   1.000
_cell.length_c   1.000
_cell.angle_alpha   90.00
_cell.angle_beta   90.00
_cell.angle_gamma   90.00
#
_symmetry.space_group_name_H-M   'P 1'
#
loop_
_entity.id
_entity.type
_entity.pdbx_description
1 polymer ?
#
loop_
_entity_poly.entity_id
_entity_poly.type
_entity_poly.pdbx_seq_one_letter_code
_entity_poly.pdbx_strand_id
1 'polypeptide(L)' 'MAKCGETSNFSFDEFYKVEVKKTIWKIPNKYQNLKSIGYGAYGQCCNRSYKEYKSGN' A
#
# COMPACT_ATOMS: atom_id res chain seq x y z
N MET A 1 11.70 16.14 12.47
CA MET A 1 10.44 15.37 12.55
C MET A 1 10.13 14.82 11.16
N ALA A 2 10.03 13.50 11.00
CA ALA A 2 9.75 12.91 9.68
C ALA A 2 8.33 13.29 9.24
N LYS A 3 8.22 14.07 8.16
CA LYS A 3 6.95 14.31 7.46
C LYS A 3 6.51 12.99 6.85
N CYS A 4 5.55 12.30 7.47
CA CYS A 4 4.85 11.21 6.80
C CYS A 4 4.04 11.86 5.66
N GLY A 5 4.40 11.52 4.43
CA GLY A 5 3.91 12.17 3.21
C GLY A 5 2.37 12.17 3.11
N GLU A 6 1.88 13.22 2.48
CA GLU A 6 0.48 13.54 2.20
C GLU A 6 -0.41 12.30 2.03
N THR A 7 -1.39 12.15 2.92
CA THR A 7 -2.59 11.32 2.68
C THR A 7 -3.46 12.04 1.66
N SER A 8 -2.98 12.22 0.44
CA SER A 8 -3.72 12.86 -0.64
C SER A 8 -4.93 12.00 -1.01
N ASN A 9 -6.11 12.42 -0.53
CA ASN A 9 -7.44 12.11 -1.08
C ASN A 9 -7.65 10.66 -1.58
N PHE A 10 -7.48 9.64 -0.74
CA PHE A 10 -7.96 8.29 -1.10
C PHE A 10 -9.46 8.21 -0.85
N SER A 11 -10.24 8.23 -1.93
CA SER A 11 -11.66 7.86 -1.86
C SER A 11 -11.78 6.41 -1.37
N PHE A 12 -12.78 6.13 -0.53
CA PHE A 12 -12.99 4.79 0.03
C PHE A 12 -13.24 3.70 -1.03
N ASP A 13 -13.68 4.09 -2.23
CA ASP A 13 -13.88 3.21 -3.39
C ASP A 13 -12.58 2.72 -4.05
N GLU A 14 -11.43 3.33 -3.74
CA GLU A 14 -10.16 2.96 -4.36
C GLU A 14 -9.38 1.89 -3.58
N PHE A 15 -10.00 1.21 -2.62
CA PHE A 15 -9.34 0.18 -1.81
C PHE A 15 -9.67 -1.22 -2.29
N TYR A 16 -8.66 -2.09 -2.36
CA TYR A 16 -8.82 -3.51 -2.62
C TYR A 16 -8.30 -4.35 -1.46
N LYS A 17 -8.84 -5.56 -1.35
CA LYS A 17 -8.39 -6.57 -0.39
C LYS A 17 -7.37 -7.47 -1.06
N VAL A 18 -6.31 -7.78 -0.35
CA VAL A 18 -5.22 -8.63 -0.85
C VAL A 18 -4.69 -9.49 0.27
N GLU A 19 -4.51 -10.76 -0.01
CA GLU A 19 -4.00 -11.72 0.97
C GLU A 19 -2.48 -11.80 0.89
N VAL A 20 -1.81 -11.51 2.01
CA VAL A 20 -0.35 -11.59 2.14
C VAL A 20 -0.03 -12.44 3.36
N LYS A 21 0.63 -13.59 3.13
CA LYS A 21 0.99 -14.57 4.17
C LYS A 21 -0.15 -14.86 5.16
N LYS A 22 -1.33 -15.23 4.64
CA LYS A 22 -2.52 -15.58 5.42
C LYS A 22 -3.15 -14.42 6.21
N THR A 23 -2.74 -13.18 5.93
CA THR A 23 -3.37 -11.97 6.47
C THR A 23 -4.02 -11.19 5.34
N ILE A 24 -5.26 -10.73 5.54
CA ILE A 24 -5.97 -9.90 4.57
C ILE A 24 -5.62 -8.43 4.83
N TRP A 25 -5.09 -7.77 3.81
CA TRP A 25 -4.74 -6.35 3.82
C TRP A 25 -5.75 -5.56 2.98
N LYS A 26 -6.25 -4.44 3.51
CA LYS A 26 -7.06 -3.48 2.74
C LYS A 26 -6.19 -2.29 2.41
N ILE A 27 -5.79 -2.13 1.14
CA ILE A 27 -4.91 -1.05 0.72
C ILE A 27 -5.42 -0.35 -0.55
N PRO A 28 -5.04 0.92 -0.80
CA PRO A 28 -5.40 1.63 -2.02
C PRO A 28 -4.85 1.00 -3.31
N ASN A 29 -5.62 1.02 -4.40
CA ASN A 29 -5.33 0.46 -5.72
C ASN A 29 -4.05 0.99 -6.38
N LYS A 30 -3.62 2.20 -6.00
CA LYS A 30 -2.35 2.83 -6.45
C LYS A 30 -1.11 2.04 -6.05
N TYR A 31 -1.22 1.23 -5.00
CA TYR A 31 -0.12 0.43 -4.49
C TYR A 31 -0.18 -0.96 -5.14
N GLN A 32 0.77 -1.29 -6.02
CA GLN A 32 0.83 -2.53 -6.83
C GLN A 32 2.10 -3.40 -6.61
N ASN A 33 2.04 -4.75 -6.67
CA ASN A 33 3.07 -5.77 -6.28
C ASN A 33 3.59 -5.79 -4.81
N LEU A 34 2.92 -6.52 -3.90
CA LEU A 34 3.04 -6.49 -2.42
C LEU A 34 4.00 -7.61 -2.16
N LYS A 35 5.20 -7.25 -1.75
CA LYS A 35 6.20 -8.23 -1.41
C LYS A 35 6.44 -8.13 0.09
N SER A 36 6.40 -9.28 0.72
CA SER A 36 6.59 -9.35 2.16
C SER A 36 8.06 -9.13 2.48
N ILE A 37 8.38 -8.13 3.31
CA ILE A 37 9.76 -7.90 3.75
C ILE A 37 10.04 -8.67 5.03
N GLY A 38 9.11 -8.64 6.01
CA GLY A 38 9.34 -9.24 7.32
C GLY A 38 8.12 -9.19 8.23
N TYR A 39 8.17 -9.98 9.31
CA TYR A 39 7.10 -10.18 10.29
C TYR A 39 7.75 -10.04 11.67
N GLY A 40 7.24 -9.14 12.50
CA GLY A 40 7.71 -8.93 13.86
C GLY A 40 6.57 -9.03 14.86
N ALA A 41 6.88 -8.88 16.15
CA ALA A 41 5.90 -8.96 17.23
C ALA A 41 4.73 -7.95 17.09
N TYR A 42 4.97 -6.82 16.42
CA TYR A 42 4.02 -5.71 16.28
C TYR A 42 3.35 -5.64 14.89
N GLY A 43 3.59 -6.62 14.01
CA GLY A 43 2.92 -6.68 12.72
C GLY A 43 3.80 -7.13 11.56
N GLN A 44 3.26 -7.00 10.37
CA GLN A 44 3.91 -7.42 9.12
C GLN A 44 4.24 -6.19 8.29
N CYS A 45 5.45 -6.14 7.75
CA CYS A 45 5.90 -5.06 6.87
C CYS A 45 6.01 -5.57 5.44
N CYS A 46 5.45 -4.81 4.50
CA CYS A 46 5.47 -5.12 3.07
C CYS A 46 6.03 -3.93 2.27
N ASN A 47 6.78 -4.21 1.20
CA ASN A 47 7.06 -3.22 0.16
C ASN A 47 6.02 -3.34 -0.95
N ARG A 48 5.83 -2.22 -1.66
CA ARG A 48 4.88 -2.11 -2.76
C ARG A 48 5.43 -1.12 -3.78
N SER A 49 5.23 -1.40 -5.06
CA SER A 49 5.47 -0.39 -6.11
C SER A 49 4.30 0.58 -6.15
N TYR A 50 4.60 1.88 -6.24
CA TYR A 50 3.60 2.91 -6.49
C TYR A 50 3.33 2.96 -8.00
N LYS A 51 2.06 2.91 -8.40
CA LYS A 51 1.67 3.24 -9.77
C LYS A 51 1.73 4.76 -9.90
N GLU A 52 2.82 5.28 -10.45
CA GLU A 52 2.78 6.62 -11.02
C GLU A 52 1.84 6.58 -12.22
N TYR A 53 0.71 7.28 -12.11
CA TYR A 53 -0.04 7.68 -13.28
C TYR A 53 0.87 8.63 -14.05
N LYS A 54 1.38 8.21 -15.22
CA LYS A 54 2.10 9.13 -16.10
C LYS A 54 1.16 10.28 -16.40
N SER A 55 1.56 11.50 -16.05
CA SER A 55 0.97 12.73 -16.57
C SER A 55 1.10 12.65 -18.09
N GLY A 56 0.03 12.20 -18.75
CA GLY A 56 -0.06 12.24 -20.20
C GLY A 56 0.00 13.70 -20.64
N ASN A 57 0.86 13.98 -21.63
CA ASN A 57 0.76 15.19 -22.45
C ASN A 57 -0.58 15.18 -23.21
#